data_AF-A0A844SQI8-F1
#
_entry.id   AF-A0A844SQI8-F1
#
_cell.length_a   1.000
_cell.length_b   1.000
_cell.length_c   1.000
_cell.angle_alpha   90.00
_cell.angle_beta   90.00
_cell.angle_gamma   90.00
#
_symmetry.space_group_name_H-M   'P 1'
#
loop_
_entity.id
_entity.type
_entity.pdbx_description
1 polymer ?
#
loop_
_entity_poly.entity_id
_entity_poly.type
_entity_poly.pdbx_seq_one_letter_code
_entity_poly.pdbx_strand_id
1 'polypeptide(L)'
;MRDAGLERAIDAAGGVAELARKIGISQPSVSNWSKVPAQRVIAVEAATGISRDNLRPDLYGEPLLSEAPIDSVDVARAQEYLLLATLLSAAPSKKLLDQLAALTADATPLGRAHAALVESAANAVAAKVEREYFDLFTGLGRGELLPYASYYLTGFLNERPLSRLRADLAASGIERIANNSEPEDHAAILCEIMAGFAGGRFPAPFDTQRAFFGKHVAPWMGRLFVDIERAESAVFYRAVGALGRAFIEIETEAFTFAN
;
A
#
# COMPACT_ATOMS: atom_id res chain seq x y z
N MET A 1 24.71 29.60 -20.14
CA MET A 1 23.95 30.15 -19.01
C MET A 1 24.11 29.19 -17.85
N ARG A 2 24.22 29.68 -16.61
CA ARG A 2 24.23 28.82 -15.42
C ARG A 2 22.79 28.60 -14.96
N ASP A 3 22.55 27.55 -14.19
CA ASP A 3 21.27 27.36 -13.49
C ASP A 3 21.25 28.09 -12.15
N ALA A 4 20.04 28.33 -11.64
CA ALA A 4 19.84 29.07 -10.39
C ALA A 4 20.48 28.38 -9.17
N GLY A 5 20.64 27.05 -9.21
CA GLY A 5 21.34 26.29 -8.16
C GLY A 5 22.83 26.63 -8.11
N LEU A 6 23.49 26.63 -9.28
CA LEU A 6 24.90 26.99 -9.40
C LEU A 6 25.16 28.48 -9.13
N GLU A 7 24.28 29.39 -9.57
CA GLU A 7 24.43 30.83 -9.32
C GLU A 7 24.37 31.14 -7.82
N ARG A 8 23.34 30.66 -7.10
CA ARG A 8 23.26 30.83 -5.64
C ARG A 8 24.49 30.24 -4.92
N ALA A 9 25.00 29.09 -5.38
CA ALA A 9 26.19 28.47 -4.81
C ALA A 9 27.46 29.32 -5.00
N ILE A 10 27.60 29.98 -6.15
CA ILE A 10 28.69 30.90 -6.43
C ILE A 10 28.58 32.14 -5.53
N ASP A 11 27.39 32.72 -5.40
CA ASP A 11 27.15 33.91 -4.58
C ASP A 11 27.39 33.63 -3.08
N ALA A 12 26.81 32.55 -2.54
CA ALA A 12 27.01 32.10 -1.17
C ALA A 12 28.47 31.71 -0.86
N ALA A 13 29.22 31.27 -1.88
CA ALA A 13 30.64 30.99 -1.71
C ALA A 13 31.52 32.25 -1.59
N GLY A 14 31.07 33.39 -2.12
CA GLY A 14 31.88 34.60 -2.33
C GLY A 14 32.52 34.70 -3.72
N GLY A 15 31.97 34.00 -4.72
CA GLY A 15 32.42 34.00 -6.11
C GLY A 15 33.05 32.70 -6.58
N VAL A 16 33.30 32.60 -7.90
CA VAL A 16 33.73 31.37 -8.58
C VAL A 16 35.08 30.85 -8.06
N ALA A 17 36.02 31.75 -7.77
CA ALA A 17 37.34 31.38 -7.24
C ALA A 17 37.25 30.84 -5.80
N GLU A 18 36.39 31.44 -4.96
CA GLU A 18 36.18 31.00 -3.59
C GLU A 18 35.42 29.66 -3.53
N LEU A 19 34.43 29.45 -4.38
CA LEU A 19 33.76 28.15 -4.51
C LEU A 19 34.77 27.05 -4.91
N ALA A 20 35.61 27.31 -5.91
CA ALA A 20 36.63 26.37 -6.37
C ALA A 20 37.65 26.04 -5.26
N ARG A 21 38.11 27.06 -4.52
CA ARG A 21 39.01 26.93 -3.36
C ARG A 21 38.39 26.08 -2.25
N LYS A 22 37.13 26.36 -1.88
CA LYS A 22 36.41 25.63 -0.82
C LYS A 22 36.17 24.15 -1.14
N ILE A 23 35.94 23.80 -2.41
CA ILE A 23 35.66 22.41 -2.84
C ILE A 23 36.89 21.67 -3.43
N GLY A 24 38.08 22.28 -3.34
CA GLY A 24 39.35 21.65 -3.71
C GLY A 24 39.54 21.38 -5.20
N ILE A 25 39.08 22.27 -6.08
CA ILE A 25 39.28 22.15 -7.54
C ILE A 25 39.78 23.47 -8.16
N SER A 26 40.17 23.43 -9.44
CA SER A 26 40.63 24.64 -10.13
C SER A 26 39.48 25.58 -10.50
N GLN A 27 39.74 26.88 -10.45
CA GLN A 27 38.76 27.92 -10.82
C GLN A 27 38.19 27.76 -12.26
N PRO A 28 38.98 27.34 -13.27
CA PRO A 28 38.45 27.02 -14.60
C PRO A 28 37.44 25.87 -14.60
N SER A 29 37.57 24.88 -13.71
CA SER A 29 36.59 23.79 -13.61
C SER A 29 35.21 24.30 -13.20
N VAL A 30 35.10 25.17 -12.18
CA VAL A 30 33.82 25.78 -11.77
C VAL A 30 33.31 26.75 -12.84
N SER A 31 34.21 27.49 -13.50
CA SER A 31 33.82 28.44 -14.55
C SER A 31 33.06 27.77 -15.70
N ASN A 32 33.46 26.55 -16.06
CA ASN A 32 32.88 25.74 -17.13
C ASN A 32 31.58 25.01 -16.74
N TRP A 33 31.10 25.13 -15.51
CA TRP A 33 29.84 24.52 -15.11
C TRP A 33 28.63 25.32 -15.60
N SER A 34 27.66 24.63 -16.18
CA SER A 34 26.30 25.12 -16.42
C SER A 34 25.35 24.77 -15.27
N LYS A 35 25.62 23.68 -14.54
CA LYS A 35 24.94 23.22 -13.33
C LYS A 35 25.93 22.52 -12.41
N VAL A 36 25.61 22.35 -11.12
CA VAL A 36 26.48 21.61 -10.18
C VAL A 36 26.58 20.13 -10.59
N PRO A 37 27.78 19.57 -10.88
CA PRO A 37 27.91 18.15 -11.24
C PRO A 37 27.44 17.24 -10.11
N ALA A 38 26.73 16.15 -10.42
CA ALA A 38 26.13 15.26 -9.41
C ALA A 38 27.14 14.81 -8.33
N GLN A 39 28.31 14.33 -8.77
CA GLN A 39 29.46 13.92 -7.95
C GLN A 39 30.09 15.05 -7.09
N ARG A 40 29.66 16.30 -7.24
CA ARG A 40 30.16 17.47 -6.49
C ARG A 40 29.09 18.12 -5.62
N VAL A 41 27.82 17.70 -5.69
CA VAL A 41 26.72 18.36 -4.96
C VAL A 41 26.97 18.39 -3.45
N ILE A 42 27.38 17.25 -2.84
CA ILE A 42 27.68 17.16 -1.41
C ILE A 42 28.83 18.11 -0.99
N ALA A 43 29.86 18.24 -1.84
CA ALA A 43 30.98 19.15 -1.57
C ALA A 43 30.58 20.63 -1.68
N VAL A 44 29.70 20.96 -2.63
CA VAL A 44 29.16 22.33 -2.79
C VAL A 44 28.19 22.67 -1.66
N GLU A 45 27.31 21.76 -1.26
CA GLU A 45 26.42 21.87 -0.09
C GLU A 45 27.24 22.15 1.18
N ALA A 46 28.26 21.35 1.47
CA ALA A 46 29.14 21.55 2.62
C ALA A 46 29.92 22.89 2.59
N ALA A 47 30.25 23.39 1.39
CA ALA A 47 30.99 24.64 1.20
C ALA A 47 30.13 25.93 1.20
N THR A 48 28.82 25.80 0.98
CA THR A 48 27.90 26.94 0.75
C THR A 48 26.70 26.98 1.70
N GLY A 49 26.37 25.86 2.37
CA GLY A 49 25.18 25.72 3.20
C GLY A 49 23.86 25.59 2.42
N ILE A 50 23.91 25.52 1.09
CA ILE A 50 22.71 25.38 0.25
C ILE A 50 22.38 23.89 0.11
N SER A 51 21.16 23.50 0.48
CA SER A 51 20.70 22.09 0.35
C SER A 51 20.86 21.58 -1.09
N ARG A 52 21.28 20.32 -1.22
CA ARG A 52 21.32 19.55 -2.47
C ARG A 52 20.06 19.66 -3.32
N ASP A 53 18.88 19.76 -2.71
CA ASP A 53 17.58 19.90 -3.39
C ASP A 53 17.46 21.23 -4.15
N ASN A 54 18.10 22.28 -3.62
CA ASN A 54 18.21 23.58 -4.27
C ASN A 54 19.36 23.67 -5.27
N LEU A 55 20.42 22.88 -5.08
CA LEU A 55 21.58 22.81 -5.99
C LEU A 55 21.30 21.97 -7.24
N ARG A 56 20.55 20.88 -7.09
CA ARG A 56 20.17 19.93 -8.14
C ARG A 56 18.75 19.39 -7.87
N PRO A 57 17.70 20.22 -8.08
CA PRO A 57 16.31 19.77 -7.97
C PRO A 57 15.95 18.66 -8.96
N ASP A 58 16.72 18.51 -10.05
CA ASP A 58 16.60 17.41 -11.02
C ASP A 58 17.21 16.07 -10.54
N LEU A 59 17.83 16.03 -9.34
CA LEU A 59 18.34 14.80 -8.71
C LEU A 59 17.85 14.59 -7.27
N TYR A 60 17.62 15.69 -6.55
CA TYR A 60 17.27 15.68 -5.12
C TYR A 60 16.05 16.53 -4.79
N GLY A 61 15.48 17.23 -5.77
CA GLY A 61 14.12 17.72 -5.61
C GLY A 61 13.25 16.49 -5.48
N GLU A 62 12.62 16.30 -4.33
CA GLU A 62 11.59 15.29 -4.20
C GLU A 62 10.59 15.51 -5.36
N PRO A 63 10.17 14.46 -6.09
CA PRO A 63 8.97 14.59 -6.88
C PRO A 63 7.91 15.03 -5.90
N LEU A 64 7.37 16.24 -6.07
CA LEU A 64 6.37 16.81 -5.17
C LEU A 64 5.21 15.83 -5.11
N LEU A 65 5.22 14.98 -4.06
CA LEU A 65 4.09 14.19 -3.63
C LEU A 65 2.97 15.21 -3.51
N SER A 66 1.92 15.05 -4.28
CA SER A 66 0.90 16.09 -4.39
C SER A 66 0.34 16.37 -3.01
N GLU A 67 0.66 17.55 -2.44
CA GLU A 67 0.11 18.04 -1.16
C GLU A 67 -1.42 18.27 -1.25
N ALA A 68 -2.03 18.00 -2.40
CA ALA A 68 -3.45 17.79 -2.53
C ALA A 68 -3.91 16.72 -1.51
N PRO A 69 -4.84 17.06 -0.60
CA PRO A 69 -5.37 16.08 0.34
C PRO A 69 -5.99 14.92 -0.43
N ILE A 70 -5.70 13.69 0.00
CA ILE A 70 -6.31 12.47 -0.55
C ILE A 70 -7.84 12.61 -0.45
N ASP A 71 -8.54 12.22 -1.52
CA ASP A 71 -10.00 12.30 -1.56
C ASP A 71 -10.62 11.52 -0.38
N SER A 72 -11.72 12.01 0.19
CA SER A 72 -12.38 11.37 1.33
C SER A 72 -12.87 9.96 0.99
N VAL A 73 -13.21 9.69 -0.28
CA VAL A 73 -13.53 8.36 -0.81
C VAL A 73 -12.30 7.46 -0.78
N ASP A 74 -11.14 7.94 -1.23
CA ASP A 74 -9.90 7.17 -1.21
C ASP A 74 -9.40 6.89 0.22
N VAL A 75 -9.60 7.83 1.16
CA VAL A 75 -9.38 7.59 2.59
C VAL A 75 -10.30 6.47 3.11
N ALA A 76 -11.59 6.49 2.76
CA ALA A 76 -12.54 5.46 3.17
C ALA A 76 -12.20 4.08 2.56
N ARG A 77 -11.87 4.04 1.26
CA ARG A 77 -11.39 2.82 0.56
C ARG A 77 -10.16 2.24 1.26
N ALA A 78 -9.18 3.08 1.61
CA ALA A 78 -7.97 2.65 2.31
C ALA A 78 -8.29 2.07 3.70
N GLN A 79 -9.21 2.66 4.45
CA GLN A 79 -9.64 2.17 5.76
C GLN A 79 -10.36 0.81 5.67
N GLU A 80 -11.24 0.63 4.68
CA GLU A 80 -11.95 -0.64 4.45
C GLU A 80 -10.98 -1.77 4.06
N TYR A 81 -10.05 -1.49 3.14
CA TYR A 81 -8.98 -2.46 2.81
C TYR A 81 -8.10 -2.80 4.02
N LEU A 82 -7.76 -1.84 4.90
CA LEU A 82 -7.00 -2.12 6.13
C LEU A 82 -7.79 -2.96 7.15
N LEU A 83 -9.11 -2.74 7.24
CA LEU A 83 -9.99 -3.56 8.09
C LEU A 83 -9.98 -5.02 7.61
N LEU A 84 -10.20 -5.25 6.31
CA LEU A 84 -10.17 -6.59 5.71
C LEU A 84 -8.78 -7.23 5.84
N ALA A 85 -7.69 -6.48 5.60
CA ALA A 85 -6.33 -6.95 5.82
C ALA A 85 -6.08 -7.39 7.27
N THR A 86 -6.53 -6.59 8.24
CA THR A 86 -6.39 -6.90 9.67
C THR A 86 -7.15 -8.19 10.01
N LEU A 87 -8.40 -8.32 9.57
CA LEU A 87 -9.24 -9.48 9.87
C LEU A 87 -8.78 -10.77 9.18
N LEU A 88 -8.15 -10.67 8.00
CA LEU A 88 -7.62 -11.82 7.25
C LEU A 88 -6.19 -12.22 7.66
N SER A 89 -5.43 -11.35 8.34
CA SER A 89 -4.04 -11.64 8.73
C SER A 89 -3.91 -12.39 10.06
N ALA A 90 -4.87 -12.21 10.98
CA ALA A 90 -4.92 -12.91 12.25
C ALA A 90 -6.33 -12.87 12.87
N ALA A 91 -6.59 -13.78 13.81
CA ALA A 91 -7.80 -13.73 14.62
C ALA A 91 -7.89 -12.39 15.41
N PRO A 92 -9.04 -11.69 15.40
CA PRO A 92 -9.19 -10.44 16.12
C PRO A 92 -9.13 -10.64 17.64
N SER A 93 -8.24 -9.88 18.30
CA SER A 93 -8.20 -9.82 19.76
C SER A 93 -9.50 -9.29 20.36
N LYS A 94 -9.76 -9.55 21.65
CA LYS A 94 -10.93 -8.96 22.35
C LYS A 94 -11.00 -7.44 22.18
N LYS A 95 -9.86 -6.74 22.25
CA LYS A 95 -9.81 -5.28 22.05
C LYS A 95 -10.31 -4.88 20.66
N LEU A 96 -9.92 -5.61 19.62
CA LEU A 96 -10.39 -5.34 18.25
C LEU A 96 -11.88 -5.64 18.12
N LEU A 97 -12.37 -6.77 18.67
CA LEU A 97 -13.80 -7.08 18.71
C LEU A 97 -14.62 -5.99 19.42
N ASP A 98 -14.13 -5.48 20.57
CA ASP A 98 -14.75 -4.37 21.30
C ASP A 98 -14.79 -3.08 20.47
N GLN A 99 -13.76 -2.82 19.63
CA GLN A 99 -13.71 -1.68 18.72
C GLN A 99 -14.68 -1.84 17.52
N LEU A 100 -14.77 -3.05 16.94
CA LEU A 100 -15.69 -3.36 15.85
C LEU A 100 -17.15 -3.25 16.30
N ALA A 101 -17.46 -3.71 17.53
CA ALA A 101 -18.78 -3.59 18.14
C ALA A 101 -19.22 -2.13 18.40
N ALA A 102 -18.31 -1.16 18.28
CA ALA A 102 -18.56 0.26 18.45
C ALA A 102 -18.62 1.06 17.13
N LEU A 103 -18.48 0.40 15.97
CA LEU A 103 -18.59 1.07 14.67
C LEU A 103 -20.03 1.50 14.37
N THR A 104 -20.17 2.63 13.68
CA THR A 104 -21.45 3.12 13.17
C THR A 104 -21.70 2.61 11.76
N ALA A 105 -22.86 1.98 11.56
CA ALA A 105 -23.35 1.54 10.26
C ALA A 105 -24.45 2.45 9.70
N ASP A 106 -24.61 2.49 8.38
CA ASP A 106 -25.70 3.17 7.70
C ASP A 106 -26.59 2.20 6.89
N ALA A 107 -27.56 2.75 6.16
CA ALA A 107 -28.54 1.98 5.39
C ALA A 107 -28.05 1.52 4.00
N THR A 108 -26.82 1.85 3.57
CA THR A 108 -26.26 1.42 2.28
C THR A 108 -26.01 -0.11 2.27
N PRO A 109 -25.76 -0.74 1.10
CA PRO A 109 -25.38 -2.16 1.06
C PRO A 109 -24.14 -2.47 1.90
N LEU A 110 -23.11 -1.62 1.86
CA LEU A 110 -21.89 -1.75 2.66
C LEU A 110 -22.17 -1.47 4.15
N GLY A 111 -22.95 -0.44 4.46
CA GLY A 111 -23.37 -0.12 5.82
C GLY A 111 -24.14 -1.27 6.50
N ARG A 112 -25.03 -1.96 5.79
CA ARG A 112 -25.71 -3.15 6.32
C ARG A 112 -24.76 -4.32 6.57
N ALA A 113 -23.70 -4.48 5.77
CA ALA A 113 -22.67 -5.49 6.03
C ALA A 113 -21.82 -5.12 7.26
N HIS A 114 -21.49 -3.84 7.43
CA HIS A 114 -20.91 -3.32 8.67
C HIS A 114 -21.80 -3.56 9.89
N ALA A 115 -23.12 -3.35 9.78
CA ALA A 115 -24.06 -3.62 10.87
C ALA A 115 -24.03 -5.10 11.31
N ALA A 116 -23.95 -6.04 10.34
CA ALA A 116 -23.82 -7.46 10.63
C ALA A 116 -22.46 -7.81 11.28
N LEU A 117 -21.37 -7.13 10.88
CA LEU A 117 -20.06 -7.27 11.54
C LEU A 117 -20.07 -6.72 12.98
N VAL A 118 -20.70 -5.56 13.20
CA VAL A 118 -20.90 -4.93 14.53
C VAL A 118 -21.66 -5.88 15.45
N GLU A 119 -22.79 -6.43 14.99
CA GLU A 119 -23.59 -7.38 15.77
C GLU A 119 -22.81 -8.67 16.06
N SER A 120 -22.08 -9.19 15.07
CA SER A 120 -21.25 -10.39 15.23
C SER A 120 -20.11 -10.17 16.22
N ALA A 121 -19.46 -8.99 16.19
CA ALA A 121 -18.40 -8.60 17.10
C ALA A 121 -18.91 -8.39 18.54
N ALA A 122 -20.08 -7.77 18.71
CA ALA A 122 -20.71 -7.56 20.02
C ALA A 122 -21.05 -8.88 20.74
N ASN A 123 -21.39 -9.92 19.98
CA ASN A 123 -21.69 -11.26 20.49
C ASN A 123 -20.47 -12.21 20.52
N ALA A 124 -19.30 -11.77 20.02
CA ALA A 124 -18.13 -12.61 19.85
C ALA A 124 -17.44 -12.93 21.19
N VAL A 125 -16.94 -14.17 21.30
CA VAL A 125 -16.01 -14.58 22.36
C VAL A 125 -14.65 -14.79 21.70
N ALA A 126 -13.65 -13.98 22.04
CA ALA A 126 -12.34 -13.99 21.37
C ALA A 126 -11.72 -15.39 21.23
N ALA A 127 -11.71 -16.19 22.30
CA ALA A 127 -11.19 -17.57 22.29
C ALA A 127 -12.05 -18.60 21.52
N LYS A 128 -13.19 -18.19 20.96
CA LYS A 128 -13.95 -18.95 19.94
C LYS A 128 -13.60 -18.44 18.53
N VAL A 129 -13.52 -17.13 18.33
CA VAL A 129 -13.11 -16.53 17.04
C VAL A 129 -11.67 -16.93 16.67
N GLU A 130 -10.78 -17.09 17.66
CA GLU A 130 -9.43 -17.63 17.48
C GLU A 130 -9.43 -19.08 16.96
N ARG A 131 -10.34 -19.92 17.47
CA ARG A 131 -10.51 -21.29 16.97
C ARG A 131 -11.13 -21.31 15.58
N GLU A 132 -12.17 -20.51 15.36
CA GLU A 132 -12.78 -20.32 14.05
C GLU A 132 -11.76 -19.87 12.99
N TYR A 133 -10.92 -18.87 13.31
CA TYR A 133 -9.83 -18.44 12.41
C TYR A 133 -8.84 -19.57 12.13
N PHE A 134 -8.46 -20.33 13.17
CA PHE A 134 -7.58 -21.48 13.00
C PHE A 134 -8.22 -22.52 12.07
N ASP A 135 -9.46 -22.93 12.31
CA ASP A 135 -10.17 -23.94 11.51
C ASP A 135 -10.37 -23.47 10.05
N LEU A 136 -10.70 -22.19 9.84
CA LEU A 136 -10.89 -21.60 8.51
C LEU A 136 -9.60 -21.48 7.70
N PHE A 137 -8.51 -20.96 8.27
CA PHE A 137 -7.35 -20.50 7.49
C PHE A 137 -6.04 -21.25 7.78
N THR A 138 -5.91 -21.90 8.94
CA THR A 138 -4.66 -22.57 9.36
C THR A 138 -4.79 -24.09 9.34
N GLY A 139 -5.70 -24.63 10.15
CA GLY A 139 -5.98 -26.04 10.35
C GLY A 139 -4.79 -26.86 10.84
N LEU A 140 -5.03 -28.16 11.05
CA LEU A 140 -3.96 -29.13 11.28
C LEU A 140 -3.41 -29.60 9.92
N GLY A 141 -2.55 -28.77 9.34
CA GLY A 141 -1.88 -28.98 8.05
C GLY A 141 -2.53 -28.22 6.89
N ARG A 142 -3.84 -27.97 6.95
CA ARG A 142 -4.57 -27.08 6.03
C ARG A 142 -5.89 -26.64 6.65
N GLY A 143 -6.21 -25.35 6.56
CA GLY A 143 -7.54 -24.82 6.88
C GLY A 143 -8.61 -25.21 5.86
N GLU A 144 -9.87 -24.97 6.22
CA GLU A 144 -11.03 -25.12 5.33
C GLU A 144 -10.81 -24.35 4.01
N LEU A 145 -10.28 -23.13 4.11
CA LEU A 145 -9.99 -22.20 3.02
C LEU A 145 -8.47 -21.92 2.92
N LEU A 146 -8.02 -21.58 1.72
CA LEU A 146 -6.65 -21.14 1.44
C LEU A 146 -6.69 -19.78 0.74
N PRO A 147 -6.57 -18.66 1.49
CA PRO A 147 -6.84 -17.31 1.00
C PRO A 147 -5.70 -16.74 0.11
N TYR A 148 -5.35 -17.45 -0.96
CA TYR A 148 -4.26 -17.11 -1.87
C TYR A 148 -4.73 -17.04 -3.31
N ALA A 149 -4.28 -16.02 -4.06
CA ALA A 149 -4.62 -15.88 -5.47
C ALA A 149 -4.15 -17.09 -6.30
N SER A 150 -2.94 -17.61 -6.02
CA SER A 150 -2.42 -18.83 -6.65
C SER A 150 -3.37 -20.01 -6.46
N TYR A 151 -3.76 -20.31 -5.22
CA TYR A 151 -4.68 -21.41 -4.93
C TYR A 151 -6.04 -21.23 -5.62
N TYR A 152 -6.65 -20.06 -5.53
CA TYR A 152 -7.96 -19.81 -6.13
C TYR A 152 -7.95 -19.81 -7.68
N LEU A 153 -6.82 -19.48 -8.30
CA LEU A 153 -6.71 -19.38 -9.76
C LEU A 153 -6.14 -20.65 -10.44
N THR A 154 -5.42 -21.51 -9.70
CA THR A 154 -4.78 -22.72 -10.27
C THR A 154 -5.05 -24.01 -9.50
N GLY A 155 -5.55 -23.94 -8.27
CA GLY A 155 -5.65 -25.06 -7.33
C GLY A 155 -4.36 -25.35 -6.54
N PHE A 156 -3.27 -24.60 -6.75
CA PHE A 156 -1.97 -24.83 -6.13
C PHE A 156 -1.31 -23.53 -5.64
N LEU A 157 -0.67 -23.58 -4.47
CA LEU A 157 0.05 -22.46 -3.86
C LEU A 157 1.36 -22.16 -4.59
N ASN A 158 1.82 -20.90 -4.51
CA ASN A 158 3.10 -20.41 -5.04
C ASN A 158 3.26 -20.51 -6.57
N GLU A 159 2.14 -20.61 -7.29
CA GLU A 159 2.09 -20.75 -8.74
C GLU A 159 2.33 -19.46 -9.53
N ARG A 160 2.21 -19.54 -10.86
CA ARG A 160 2.34 -18.42 -11.81
C ARG A 160 1.65 -17.10 -11.40
N PRO A 161 0.47 -17.06 -10.72
CA PRO A 161 -0.11 -15.80 -10.24
C PRO A 161 0.83 -15.03 -9.29
N LEU A 162 1.41 -15.70 -8.29
CA LEU A 162 2.36 -15.09 -7.34
C LEU A 162 3.63 -14.59 -8.05
N SER A 163 4.14 -15.35 -9.02
CA SER A 163 5.30 -14.93 -9.83
C SER A 163 5.03 -13.63 -10.60
N ARG A 164 3.82 -13.47 -11.16
CA ARG A 164 3.39 -12.25 -11.85
C ARG A 164 3.18 -11.08 -10.89
N LEU A 165 2.61 -11.33 -9.71
CA LEU A 165 2.43 -10.33 -8.67
C LEU A 165 3.78 -9.74 -8.23
N ARG A 166 4.77 -10.60 -7.93
CA ARG A 166 6.13 -10.14 -7.56
C ARG A 166 6.79 -9.27 -8.64
N ALA A 167 6.58 -9.58 -9.91
CA ALA A 167 7.10 -8.78 -11.02
C ALA A 167 6.47 -7.37 -11.07
N ASP A 168 5.16 -7.26 -10.86
CA ASP A 168 4.44 -5.98 -10.85
C ASP A 168 4.75 -5.15 -9.58
N LEU A 169 4.90 -5.80 -8.42
CA LEU A 169 5.31 -5.15 -7.17
C LEU A 169 6.72 -4.56 -7.30
N ALA A 170 7.68 -5.33 -7.84
CA ALA A 170 9.03 -4.85 -8.13
C ALA A 170 9.04 -3.68 -9.13
N ALA A 171 8.19 -3.73 -10.17
CA ALA A 171 8.03 -2.62 -11.11
C ALA A 171 7.40 -1.36 -10.47
N SER A 172 6.68 -1.52 -9.36
CA SER A 172 6.05 -0.45 -8.58
C SER A 172 6.93 0.03 -7.41
N GLY A 173 8.12 -0.53 -7.22
CA GLY A 173 8.98 -0.24 -6.06
C GLY A 173 8.44 -0.73 -4.72
N ILE A 174 7.45 -1.64 -4.73
CA ILE A 174 6.86 -2.21 -3.51
C ILE A 174 7.63 -3.48 -3.14
N GLU A 175 8.30 -3.44 -2.00
CA GLU A 175 9.09 -4.55 -1.48
C GLU A 175 8.43 -5.20 -0.25
N ARG A 176 8.70 -6.49 -0.08
CA ARG A 176 8.24 -7.29 1.06
C ARG A 176 9.15 -7.06 2.26
N ILE A 177 8.58 -6.89 3.45
CA ILE A 177 9.33 -6.79 4.71
C ILE A 177 10.14 -8.08 4.95
N ALA A 178 11.39 -7.94 5.41
CA ALA A 178 12.24 -9.06 5.77
C ALA A 178 11.60 -9.96 6.85
N ASN A 179 11.87 -11.26 6.79
CA ASN A 179 11.34 -12.32 7.69
C ASN A 179 9.84 -12.66 7.58
N ASN A 180 9.01 -11.87 6.88
CA ASN A 180 7.65 -12.25 6.43
C ASN A 180 6.78 -13.03 7.45
N SER A 181 6.39 -14.30 7.25
CA SER A 181 6.85 -15.30 6.27
C SER A 181 5.86 -15.64 5.13
N GLU A 182 4.74 -14.92 5.06
CA GLU A 182 3.56 -15.12 4.19
C GLU A 182 3.77 -14.78 2.69
N PRO A 183 3.32 -15.62 1.73
CA PRO A 183 3.30 -15.27 0.30
C PRO A 183 2.53 -13.98 -0.02
N GLU A 184 3.06 -13.17 -0.93
CA GLU A 184 2.54 -11.85 -1.28
C GLU A 184 1.14 -11.88 -1.93
N ASP A 185 0.71 -13.06 -2.44
CA ASP A 185 -0.61 -13.29 -3.02
C ASP A 185 -1.67 -13.74 -2.00
N HIS A 186 -1.34 -13.71 -0.71
CA HIS A 186 -2.29 -13.84 0.39
C HIS A 186 -3.28 -12.66 0.42
N ALA A 187 -4.54 -12.95 0.68
CA ALA A 187 -5.64 -11.98 0.62
C ALA A 187 -5.39 -10.74 1.46
N ALA A 188 -4.90 -10.91 2.70
CA ALA A 188 -4.59 -9.79 3.58
C ALA A 188 -3.53 -8.86 3.00
N ILE A 189 -2.45 -9.39 2.40
CA ILE A 189 -1.35 -8.59 1.84
C ILE A 189 -1.83 -7.82 0.61
N LEU A 190 -2.66 -8.44 -0.24
CA LEU A 190 -3.29 -7.75 -1.37
C LEU A 190 -4.23 -6.63 -0.92
N CYS A 191 -4.95 -6.80 0.20
CA CYS A 191 -5.68 -5.71 0.84
C CYS A 191 -4.75 -4.61 1.38
N GLU A 192 -3.64 -4.92 2.06
CA GLU A 192 -2.66 -3.92 2.51
C GLU A 192 -2.05 -3.11 1.36
N ILE A 193 -1.84 -3.75 0.21
CA ILE A 193 -1.33 -3.11 -1.01
C ILE A 193 -2.39 -2.16 -1.60
N MET A 194 -3.64 -2.60 -1.74
CA MET A 194 -4.74 -1.76 -2.20
C MET A 194 -5.01 -0.58 -1.25
N ALA A 195 -4.92 -0.79 0.06
CA ALA A 195 -4.95 0.29 1.04
C ALA A 195 -3.77 1.27 0.89
N GLY A 196 -2.58 0.77 0.55
CA GLY A 196 -1.42 1.60 0.28
C GLY A 196 -1.60 2.46 -0.97
N PHE A 197 -2.22 1.93 -2.02
CA PHE A 197 -2.55 2.69 -3.23
C PHE A 197 -3.64 3.75 -2.98
N ALA A 198 -4.77 3.38 -2.40
CA ALA A 198 -5.86 4.31 -2.11
C ALA A 198 -5.42 5.39 -1.10
N GLY A 199 -4.71 5.00 -0.04
CA GLY A 199 -4.19 5.92 0.97
C GLY A 199 -2.92 6.67 0.58
N GLY A 200 -2.52 6.68 -0.70
CA GLY A 200 -1.37 7.44 -1.22
C GLY A 200 0.03 7.00 -0.73
N ARG A 201 0.11 6.05 0.21
CA ARG A 201 1.37 5.49 0.75
C ARG A 201 2.21 4.79 -0.33
N PHE A 202 1.57 4.23 -1.34
CA PHE A 202 2.19 3.75 -2.57
C PHE A 202 1.68 4.64 -3.72
N PRO A 203 2.47 5.66 -4.16
CA PRO A 203 2.05 6.57 -5.20
C PRO A 203 1.78 5.85 -6.52
N ALA A 204 0.51 5.79 -6.93
CA ALA A 204 0.08 5.11 -8.15
C ALA A 204 -1.10 5.87 -8.80
N PRO A 205 -1.00 6.27 -10.09
CA PRO A 205 -2.14 6.79 -10.83
C PRO A 205 -3.33 5.82 -10.80
N PHE A 206 -4.55 6.35 -10.91
CA PHE A 206 -5.78 5.54 -10.86
C PHE A 206 -5.74 4.34 -11.82
N ASP A 207 -5.24 4.53 -13.05
CA ASP A 207 -5.07 3.45 -14.03
C ASP A 207 -4.14 2.32 -13.56
N THR A 208 -3.09 2.65 -12.81
CA THR A 208 -2.19 1.66 -12.21
C THR A 208 -2.91 0.89 -11.10
N GLN A 209 -3.70 1.57 -10.26
CA GLN A 209 -4.52 0.91 -9.23
C GLN A 209 -5.56 -0.03 -9.88
N ARG A 210 -6.26 0.45 -10.91
CA ARG A 210 -7.23 -0.29 -11.71
C ARG A 210 -6.61 -1.54 -12.35
N ALA A 211 -5.45 -1.39 -12.99
CA ALA A 211 -4.73 -2.49 -13.61
C ALA A 211 -4.26 -3.53 -12.59
N PHE A 212 -3.77 -3.09 -11.42
CA PHE A 212 -3.37 -3.98 -10.33
C PHE A 212 -4.57 -4.76 -9.77
N PHE A 213 -5.66 -4.06 -9.42
CA PHE A 213 -6.89 -4.66 -8.91
C PHE A 213 -7.46 -5.69 -9.89
N GLY A 214 -7.62 -5.32 -11.16
CA GLY A 214 -8.16 -6.20 -12.20
C GLY A 214 -7.30 -7.43 -12.49
N LYS A 215 -5.98 -7.35 -12.25
CA LYS A 215 -5.03 -8.45 -12.49
C LYS A 215 -4.85 -9.38 -11.28
N HIS A 216 -4.86 -8.84 -10.06
CA HIS A 216 -4.44 -9.57 -8.85
C HIS A 216 -5.53 -9.72 -7.78
N VAL A 217 -6.63 -8.97 -7.83
CA VAL A 217 -7.69 -8.97 -6.79
C VAL A 217 -9.02 -9.45 -7.37
N ALA A 218 -9.57 -8.71 -8.34
CA ALA A 218 -10.88 -8.96 -8.94
C ALA A 218 -11.13 -10.41 -9.41
N PRO A 219 -10.15 -11.13 -10.03
CA PRO A 219 -10.40 -12.47 -10.59
C PRO A 219 -10.78 -13.55 -9.57
N TRP A 220 -10.58 -13.32 -8.26
CA TRP A 220 -10.72 -14.35 -7.25
C TRP A 220 -11.22 -13.86 -5.87
N MET A 221 -10.90 -12.63 -5.46
CA MET A 221 -11.16 -12.15 -4.10
C MET A 221 -12.65 -12.18 -3.72
N GLY A 222 -13.53 -11.84 -4.67
CA GLY A 222 -14.98 -11.94 -4.46
C GLY A 222 -15.45 -13.38 -4.21
N ARG A 223 -14.82 -14.38 -4.84
CA ARG A 223 -15.10 -15.80 -4.59
C ARG A 223 -14.59 -16.23 -3.21
N LEU A 224 -13.39 -15.79 -2.80
CA LEU A 224 -12.90 -16.04 -1.45
C LEU A 224 -13.90 -15.57 -0.40
N PHE A 225 -14.45 -14.36 -0.54
CA PHE A 225 -15.41 -13.85 0.43
C PHE A 225 -16.77 -14.58 0.40
N VAL A 226 -17.24 -15.04 -0.77
CA VAL A 226 -18.39 -15.97 -0.88
C VAL A 226 -18.12 -17.28 -0.13
N ASP A 227 -16.91 -17.83 -0.26
CA ASP A 227 -16.54 -19.09 0.37
C ASP A 227 -16.38 -18.91 1.90
N ILE A 228 -15.83 -17.79 2.38
CA ILE A 228 -15.82 -17.41 3.81
C ILE A 228 -17.25 -17.25 4.37
N GLU A 229 -18.17 -16.63 3.61
CA GLU A 229 -19.58 -16.48 4.00
C GLU A 229 -20.31 -17.85 4.15
N ARG A 230 -19.81 -18.89 3.47
CA ARG A 230 -20.44 -20.21 3.36
C ARG A 230 -19.72 -21.34 4.11
N ALA A 231 -18.53 -21.10 4.62
CA ALA A 231 -17.72 -22.09 5.32
C ALA A 231 -18.46 -22.69 6.52
N GLU A 232 -18.29 -23.99 6.73
CA GLU A 232 -18.95 -24.76 7.80
C GLU A 232 -18.53 -24.23 9.17
N SER A 233 -17.25 -23.88 9.32
CA SER A 233 -16.68 -23.36 10.56
C SER A 233 -17.06 -21.90 10.85
N ALA A 234 -17.56 -21.14 9.86
CA ALA A 234 -17.74 -19.70 9.97
C ALA A 234 -18.95 -19.28 10.82
N VAL A 235 -18.70 -18.47 11.84
CA VAL A 235 -19.67 -17.84 12.75
C VAL A 235 -19.46 -16.32 12.75
N PHE A 236 -18.34 -15.82 13.26
CA PHE A 236 -17.97 -14.40 13.17
C PHE A 236 -17.47 -14.03 11.76
N TYR A 237 -16.63 -14.86 11.17
CA TYR A 237 -16.09 -14.66 9.82
C TYR A 237 -17.16 -14.70 8.74
N ARG A 238 -18.35 -15.24 9.00
CA ARG A 238 -19.49 -15.14 8.07
C ARG A 238 -19.83 -13.67 7.77
N ALA A 239 -19.81 -12.80 8.78
CA ALA A 239 -20.02 -11.36 8.60
C ALA A 239 -18.85 -10.69 7.87
N VAL A 240 -17.61 -11.14 8.12
CA VAL A 240 -16.40 -10.69 7.39
C VAL A 240 -16.49 -11.08 5.90
N GLY A 241 -16.99 -12.28 5.60
CA GLY A 241 -17.30 -12.75 4.24
C GLY A 241 -18.32 -11.85 3.54
N ALA A 242 -19.46 -11.59 4.19
CA ALA A 242 -20.49 -10.70 3.65
C ALA A 242 -19.97 -9.27 3.40
N LEU A 243 -19.18 -8.72 4.32
CA LEU A 243 -18.57 -7.38 4.20
C LEU A 243 -17.56 -7.32 3.06
N GLY A 244 -16.57 -8.22 3.06
CA GLY A 244 -15.54 -8.25 2.02
C GLY A 244 -16.12 -8.51 0.62
N ARG A 245 -17.17 -9.34 0.53
CA ARG A 245 -17.90 -9.56 -0.73
C ARG A 245 -18.56 -8.28 -1.22
N ALA A 246 -19.34 -7.60 -0.37
CA ALA A 246 -20.01 -6.35 -0.72
C ALA A 246 -19.00 -5.25 -1.13
N PHE A 247 -17.87 -5.15 -0.43
CA PHE A 247 -16.83 -4.18 -0.75
C PHE A 247 -16.11 -4.49 -2.07
N ILE A 248 -15.75 -5.76 -2.34
CA ILE A 248 -15.12 -6.14 -3.61
C ILE A 248 -16.09 -6.01 -4.79
N GLU A 249 -17.40 -6.23 -4.59
CA GLU A 249 -18.44 -5.91 -5.58
C GLU A 249 -18.42 -4.40 -5.93
N ILE A 250 -18.42 -3.52 -4.91
CA ILE A 250 -18.35 -2.05 -5.07
C ILE A 250 -17.05 -1.60 -5.76
N GLU A 251 -15.89 -2.09 -5.33
CA GLU A 251 -14.59 -1.76 -5.95
C GLU A 251 -14.55 -2.20 -7.41
N THR A 252 -15.07 -3.40 -7.71
CA THR A 252 -15.15 -3.91 -9.09
C THR A 252 -15.98 -2.98 -9.97
N GLU A 253 -17.13 -2.52 -9.49
CA GLU A 253 -17.98 -1.57 -10.22
C GLU A 253 -17.32 -0.19 -10.36
N ALA A 254 -16.74 0.36 -9.28
CA ALA A 254 -16.07 1.66 -9.28
C ALA A 254 -14.92 1.73 -10.30
N PHE A 255 -14.11 0.68 -10.41
CA PHE A 255 -13.03 0.60 -11.41
C PHE A 255 -13.52 0.54 -12.87
N THR A 256 -14.81 0.31 -13.14
CA THR A 256 -15.37 0.40 -14.50
C THR A 256 -15.78 1.81 -14.93
N PHE A 257 -16.16 2.69 -13.99
CA PHE A 257 -16.76 3.98 -14.31
C PHE A 257 -15.78 5.13 -14.55
N ALA A 258 -14.52 4.98 -14.15
CA ALA A 258 -13.49 5.99 -14.38
C ALA A 258 -12.93 5.92 -15.82
N ASN A 259 -13.45 6.80 -16.68
CA ASN A 259 -12.95 7.12 -18.03
C ASN A 259 -13.23 8.59 -18.33
#